data_AF-A0AAD9P4R2-F1
#
_entry.id   AF-A0AAD9P4R2-F1
#
_cell.length_a   1.000
_cell.length_b   1.000
_cell.length_c   1.000
_cell.angle_alpha   90.00
_cell.angle_beta   90.00
_cell.angle_gamma   90.00
#
_symmetry.space_group_name_H-M   'P 1'
#
loop_
_entity.id
_entity.type
_entity.pdbx_description
1 polymer ?
#
loop_
_entity_poly.entity_id
_entity_poly.type
_entity_poly.pdbx_seq_one_letter_code
_entity_poly.pdbx_strand_id
1 'polypeptide(L)'
;MVYRDTVIAATGCSPAQLMMGRHIRTTLPTLPTALRSRWPNPDLVRQRDCDRYHGVCPLRPLSPGDTVRVRTDNEKSWTNT
;
A
#
# COMPACT_ATOMS: atom_id res chain seq x y z
N MET A 1 -8.85 -15.48 10.77
CA MET A 1 -7.51 -14.89 10.51
C MET A 1 -7.01 -15.26 9.11
N VAL A 2 -7.71 -14.86 8.04
CA VAL A 2 -7.32 -15.20 6.65
C VAL A 2 -6.76 -13.98 5.93
N TYR A 3 -7.38 -12.81 6.12
CA TYR A 3 -7.00 -11.56 5.46
C TYR A 3 -5.51 -11.17 5.58
N ARG A 4 -4.87 -11.44 6.73
CA ARG A 4 -3.48 -11.04 6.94
C ARG A 4 -2.48 -11.86 6.12
N ASP A 5 -2.82 -13.10 5.77
CA ASP A 5 -1.94 -13.99 5.02
C ASP A 5 -2.31 -14.08 3.53
N THR A 6 -3.47 -13.55 3.15
CA THR A 6 -3.91 -13.47 1.75
C THR A 6 -3.18 -12.37 0.99
N VAL A 7 -2.67 -12.72 -0.19
CA VAL A 7 -2.00 -11.79 -1.10
C VAL A 7 -3.02 -10.79 -1.65
N ILE A 8 -2.65 -9.51 -1.61
CA ILE A 8 -3.44 -8.41 -2.18
C ILE A 8 -3.10 -8.28 -3.66
N ALA A 9 -4.12 -8.16 -4.52
CA ALA A 9 -3.92 -8.06 -5.97
C ALA A 9 -3.11 -6.83 -6.39
N ALA A 10 -3.32 -5.68 -5.75
CA ALA A 10 -2.60 -4.43 -5.99
C ALA A 10 -1.10 -4.58 -5.72
N THR A 11 -0.74 -5.03 -4.51
CA THR A 11 0.66 -5.05 -4.06
C THR A 11 1.39 -6.35 -4.40
N GLY A 12 0.66 -7.44 -4.68
CA GLY A 12 1.23 -8.78 -4.88
C GLY A 12 1.82 -9.42 -3.61
N CYS A 13 1.61 -8.80 -2.44
CA CYS A 13 2.05 -9.28 -1.13
C CYS A 13 0.88 -9.34 -0.16
N SER A 14 0.96 -10.20 0.87
CA SER A 14 -0.01 -10.20 1.96
C SER A 14 0.30 -9.12 3.00
N PRO A 15 -0.70 -8.65 3.79
CA PRO A 15 -0.45 -7.72 4.88
C PRO A 15 0.63 -8.19 5.87
N ALA A 16 0.67 -9.49 6.17
CA ALA A 16 1.71 -10.08 7.03
C ALA A 16 3.10 -9.97 6.41
N GLN A 17 3.23 -10.18 5.09
CA GLN A 17 4.50 -9.99 4.40
C GLN A 17 4.94 -8.52 4.41
N LEU A 18 4.01 -7.58 4.26
CA LEU A 18 4.33 -6.14 4.30
C LEU A 18 4.67 -5.64 5.71
N MET A 19 4.14 -6.27 6.75
CA MET A 19 4.38 -5.85 8.15
C MET A 19 5.50 -6.62 8.85
N MET A 20 5.79 -7.86 8.45
CA MET A 20 6.73 -8.76 9.14
C MET A 20 7.74 -9.42 8.20
N GLY A 21 7.64 -9.19 6.90
CA GLY A 21 8.48 -9.83 5.89
C GLY A 21 8.23 -11.33 5.76
N ARG A 22 7.12 -11.87 6.26
CA ARG A 22 6.83 -13.32 6.19
C ARG A 22 5.35 -13.63 6.23
N HIS A 23 5.00 -14.84 5.83
CA HIS A 23 3.68 -15.39 6.09
C HIS A 23 3.50 -15.69 7.57
N ILE A 24 2.25 -15.59 8.05
CA ILE A 24 1.89 -16.06 9.38
C ILE A 24 1.59 -17.56 9.33
N ARG A 25 1.77 -18.24 10.47
CA ARG A 25 1.29 -19.62 10.59
C ARG A 25 -0.25 -19.59 10.57
N THR A 26 -0.82 -20.17 9.53
CA THR A 26 -2.27 -20.38 9.40
C THR A 26 -2.58 -21.87 9.57
N THR A 27 -3.87 -22.22 9.53
CA THR A 27 -4.32 -23.62 9.54
C THR A 27 -4.06 -24.33 8.22
N LEU A 28 -3.73 -23.60 7.16
CA LEU A 28 -3.39 -24.17 5.86
C LEU A 28 -1.91 -24.60 5.84
N PRO A 29 -1.60 -25.70 5.14
CA PRO A 29 -0.22 -26.13 4.99
C PRO A 29 0.53 -25.12 4.12
N THR A 30 1.56 -24.51 4.70
CA THR A 30 2.43 -23.55 4.02
C THR A 30 3.88 -24.04 4.05
N LEU A 31 4.63 -23.78 2.98
CA LEU A 31 6.04 -24.14 2.91
C LEU A 31 6.82 -23.50 4.08
N PRO A 32 7.70 -24.24 4.79
CA PRO A 32 8.47 -23.69 5.91
C PRO A 32 9.35 -22.50 5.54
N THR A 33 9.73 -22.39 4.26
CA THR A 33 10.50 -21.27 3.72
C THR A 33 9.70 -19.96 3.73
N ALA A 34 8.39 -20.00 3.53
CA ALA A 34 7.51 -18.84 3.53
C ALA A 34 7.27 -18.27 4.94
N LEU A 35 7.53 -19.07 5.98
CA LEU A 35 7.48 -18.66 7.40
C LEU A 35 8.75 -17.95 7.87
N ARG A 36 9.82 -17.93 7.06
CA ARG A 36 11.05 -17.21 7.34
C ARG A 36 10.91 -15.76 6.91
N SER A 37 11.50 -14.84 7.68
CA SER A 37 11.49 -13.41 7.35
C SER A 37 12.36 -13.14 6.12
N ARG A 38 11.72 -12.66 5.06
CA ARG A 38 12.29 -12.12 3.84
C ARG A 38 11.42 -10.96 3.38
N TRP A 39 11.90 -9.74 3.60
CA TRP A 39 11.18 -8.55 3.20
C TRP A 39 11.06 -8.45 1.67
N PRO A 40 9.87 -8.13 1.13
CA PRO A 40 9.72 -7.83 -0.28
C PRO A 40 10.43 -6.51 -0.61
N ASN A 41 10.81 -6.34 -1.89
CA ASN A 41 11.45 -5.10 -2.34
C ASN A 41 10.42 -3.94 -2.28
N PRO A 42 10.67 -2.90 -1.47
CA PRO A 42 9.71 -1.81 -1.27
C PRO A 42 9.42 -1.01 -2.54
N ASP A 43 10.39 -0.88 -3.45
CA ASP A 43 10.19 -0.13 -4.69
C ASP A 43 9.28 -0.87 -5.67
N LEU A 44 9.41 -2.20 -5.75
CA LEU A 44 8.53 -3.04 -6.56
C LEU A 44 7.10 -3.04 -6.02
N VAL A 45 6.97 -3.17 -4.69
CA VAL A 45 5.69 -3.07 -3.98
C VAL A 45 5.00 -1.74 -4.31
N ARG A 46 5.73 -0.63 -4.18
CA ARG A 46 5.20 0.72 -4.42
C ARG A 46 4.86 0.97 -5.88
N GLN A 47 5.69 0.50 -6.82
CA GLN A 47 5.40 0.61 -8.24
C GLN A 47 4.10 -0.12 -8.60
N ARG A 48 3.88 -1.31 -8.03
CA ARG A 48 2.67 -2.09 -8.29
C ARG A 48 1.42 -1.51 -7.65
N ASP A 49 1.56 -0.95 -6.45
CA ASP A 49 0.46 -0.25 -5.78
C ASP A 49 0.00 0.99 -6.57
N CYS A 50 0.93 1.59 -7.32
CA CYS A 50 0.75 2.71 -8.24
C CYS A 50 0.13 2.30 -9.59
N ASP A 51 -0.76 1.30 -9.61
CA ASP A 51 -1.44 0.87 -10.83
C ASP A 51 -2.58 1.83 -11.23
N ARG A 52 -2.85 1.93 -12.54
CA ARG A 52 -3.88 2.80 -13.15
C ARG A 52 -5.29 2.61 -12.53
N TYR A 53 -5.55 1.46 -11.93
CA TYR A 53 -6.83 1.12 -11.29
C TYR A 53 -6.95 1.56 -9.84
N HIS A 54 -5.84 1.68 -9.10
CA HIS A 54 -5.86 1.97 -7.67
C HIS A 54 -5.63 3.45 -7.37
N GLY A 55 -5.03 4.21 -8.29
CA GLY A 55 -4.89 5.67 -8.18
C GLY A 55 -3.99 6.15 -7.03
N VAL A 56 -3.44 5.23 -6.23
CA VAL A 56 -2.55 5.49 -5.10
C VAL A 56 -1.13 5.65 -5.61
N CYS A 57 -0.90 6.72 -6.36
CA CYS A 57 0.43 7.12 -6.77
C CYS A 57 0.93 8.28 -5.90
N PRO A 58 2.24 8.33 -5.58
CA PRO A 58 2.80 9.47 -4.88
C PRO A 58 2.54 10.73 -5.72
N LEU A 59 1.99 11.75 -5.06
CA LEU A 59 1.78 13.04 -5.68
C LEU A 59 3.13 13.63 -6.12
N ARG A 60 3.08 14.43 -7.18
CA ARG A 60 4.27 15.18 -7.60
C ARG A 60 4.66 16.16 -6.49
N PRO A 61 5.96 16.33 -6.22
CA PRO A 61 6.41 17.33 -5.26
C PRO A 61 5.97 18.72 -5.73
N LEU A 62 5.59 19.57 -4.77
CA LEU A 62 5.14 20.93 -5.03
C LEU A 62 6.33 21.83 -5.36
N SER A 63 6.17 22.67 -6.37
CA SER A 63 7.12 23.72 -6.76
C SER A 63 6.63 25.09 -6.32
N PRO A 64 7.53 26.04 -5.99
CA PRO A 64 7.12 27.41 -5.73
C PRO A 64 6.36 27.99 -6.93
N GLY A 65 5.16 28.53 -6.69
CA GLY A 65 4.27 29.04 -7.74
C GLY A 65 3.14 28.09 -8.14
N ASP A 66 3.14 26.83 -7.68
CA ASP A 66 2.05 25.90 -7.92
C ASP A 66 0.77 26.35 -7.18
N THR A 67 -0.36 26.38 -7.90
CA THR A 67 -1.66 26.68 -7.30
C THR A 67 -2.20 25.43 -6.61
N VAL A 68 -2.26 25.44 -5.28
CA VAL A 68 -2.78 24.34 -4.46
C VAL A 68 -4.04 24.76 -3.73
N ARG A 69 -4.94 23.80 -3.51
CA ARG A 69 -6.15 23.98 -2.69
C ARG A 69 -5.94 23.26 -1.37
N VAL A 70 -6.08 23.96 -0.25
CA VAL A 70 -6.03 23.40 1.09
C VAL A 70 -7.43 23.42 1.67
N ARG A 71 -7.93 22.27 2.08
CA ARG A 71 -9.20 22.15 2.79
C ARG A 71 -8.93 22.21 4.28
N THR A 72 -9.48 23.21 4.96
CA THR A 72 -9.38 23.34 6.43
C THR A 72 -10.44 22.45 7.08
N ASP A 73 -10.19 21.94 8.29
CA ASP A 73 -11.04 20.95 8.98
C ASP A 73 -12.51 21.38 9.15
N ASN A 74 -12.76 22.70 9.20
CA ASN A 74 -14.10 23.26 9.38
C ASN A 74 -14.92 23.36 8.07
N GLU A 75 -14.33 23.06 6.91
CA GLU A 75 -14.99 23.20 5.61
C GLU A 75 -15.48 21.85 5.06
N LYS A 76 -16.79 21.74 4.84
CA LYS A 76 -17.42 20.48 4.41
C LYS A 76 -17.37 20.23 2.90
N SER A 77 -17.19 21.27 2.09
CA SER A 77 -17.24 21.21 0.63
C SER A 77 -16.08 21.98 -0.01
N TRP A 78 -15.63 21.52 -1.16
CA TRP A 78 -14.66 22.23 -1.98
C TRP A 78 -15.31 23.49 -2.58
N THR A 79 -14.86 24.68 -2.20
CA THR A 79 -15.30 25.95 -2.80
C THR A 79 -14.68 26.11 -4.18
N ASN A 80 -15.47 26.01 -5.24
CA ASN A 80 -15.01 26.30 -6.60
C ASN A 80 -14.69 27.79 -6.74
N THR A 81 -13.52 28.09 -7.29
CA THR A 81 -13.15 29.40 -7.82
C THR A 81 -12.69 29.17 -9.26
#